data_AF-A0A7J4JUP8-F1
#
_entry.id   AF-A0A7J4JUP8-F1
#
_cell.length_a   1.000
_cell.length_b   1.000
_cell.length_c   1.000
_cell.angle_alpha   90.00
_cell.angle_beta   90.00
_cell.angle_gamma   90.00
#
_symmetry.space_group_name_H-M   'P 1'
#
loop_
_entity.id
_entity.type
_entity.pdbx_description
1 polymer ?
#
loop_
_entity_poly.entity_id
_entity_poly.type
_entity_poly.pdbx_seq_one_letter_code
_entity_poly.pdbx_strand_id
1 'polypeptide(L)'
;MEFAEAKAIIGRALAAGNLVVCIGSCSILYHGRAASKLSEGDRLLVIKHDGTFLIHQSTGMKAINYQGPGSSTSVVEENGELMVKSQRTKPLNEII
;
A
#
# COMPACT_ATOMS: atom_id res chain seq x y z
N MET A 1 -7.46 13.38 11.21
CA MET A 1 -6.16 12.76 11.49
C MET A 1 -5.17 13.38 10.54
N GLU A 2 -4.10 13.99 11.04
CA GLU A 2 -3.01 14.45 10.17
C GLU A 2 -2.22 13.25 9.65
N PHE A 3 -1.64 13.36 8.45
CA PHE A 3 -0.87 12.26 7.87
C PHE A 3 0.34 11.84 8.72
N ALA A 4 0.90 12.75 9.53
CA ALA A 4 1.94 12.43 10.50
C ALA A 4 1.46 11.42 11.56
N GLU A 5 0.23 11.58 12.07
CA GLU A 5 -0.37 10.66 13.02
C GLU A 5 -0.66 9.30 12.36
N ALA A 6 -1.21 9.31 11.15
CA ALA A 6 -1.47 8.10 10.37
C ALA A 6 -0.18 7.31 10.10
N LYS A 7 0.90 7.97 9.69
CA LYS A 7 2.24 7.36 9.51
C LYS A 7 2.71 6.67 10.78
N ALA A 8 2.57 7.34 11.94
CA ALA A 8 3.00 6.78 13.21
C ALA A 8 2.16 5.55 13.62
N ILE A 9 0.84 5.58 13.40
CA ILE A 9 -0.05 4.45 13.67
C ILE A 9 0.30 3.25 12.76
N ILE A 10 0.42 3.48 11.46
CA ILE A 10 0.74 2.42 10.51
C ILE A 10 2.12 1.84 10.80
N GLY A 11 3.13 2.69 11.05
CA GLY A 11 4.48 2.25 11.37
C GLY A 11 4.53 1.34 12.61
N ARG A 12 3.81 1.69 13.68
CA ARG A 12 3.70 0.83 14.88
C ARG A 12 2.98 -0.49 14.59
N ALA A 13 1.90 -0.45 13.81
CA ALA A 13 1.16 -1.65 13.44
C ALA A 13 2.01 -2.62 12.59
N LEU A 14 2.75 -2.11 11.62
CA LEU A 14 3.68 -2.90 10.81
C LEU A 14 4.79 -3.53 11.68
N ALA A 15 5.39 -2.75 12.58
CA ALA A 15 6.43 -3.24 13.49
C ALA A 15 5.92 -4.32 14.47
N ALA A 16 4.65 -4.23 14.89
CA ALA A 16 4.01 -5.23 15.75
C ALA A 16 3.49 -6.47 14.98
N GLY A 17 3.57 -6.48 13.65
CA GLY A 17 3.01 -7.56 12.83
C GLY A 17 1.47 -7.59 12.82
N ASN A 18 0.83 -6.45 13.04
CA ASN A 18 -0.62 -6.33 12.99
C ASN A 18 -1.12 -6.24 11.54
N LEU A 19 -2.36 -6.67 11.32
CA LEU A 19 -3.10 -6.35 10.11
C LEU A 19 -3.33 -4.83 10.04
N VAL A 20 -2.95 -4.21 8.92
CA VAL A 20 -3.25 -2.81 8.64
C VAL A 20 -4.34 -2.73 7.59
N VAL A 21 -5.35 -1.91 7.87
CA VAL A 21 -6.41 -1.57 6.92
C VAL A 21 -6.50 -0.05 6.83
N CYS A 22 -6.32 0.49 5.63
CA CYS A 22 -6.48 1.92 5.36
C CYS A 22 -7.62 2.11 4.35
N ILE A 23 -8.49 3.08 4.59
CA ILE A 23 -9.57 3.46 3.68
C ILE A 23 -9.45 4.96 3.44
N GLY A 24 -9.43 5.35 2.17
CA GLY A 24 -9.35 6.76 1.78
C GLY A 24 -9.20 6.92 0.28
N SER A 25 -9.23 8.17 -0.15
CA SER A 25 -8.94 8.54 -1.53
C SER A 25 -7.42 8.57 -1.73
N CYS A 26 -6.95 7.91 -2.79
CA CYS A 26 -5.56 7.99 -3.21
C CYS A 26 -5.37 7.70 -4.69
N SER A 27 -4.22 8.12 -5.21
CA SER A 27 -3.69 7.66 -6.50
C SER A 27 -2.74 6.49 -6.29
N ILE A 28 -2.54 5.67 -7.33
CA ILE A 28 -1.67 4.49 -7.26
C ILE A 28 -0.69 4.55 -8.43
N LEU A 29 0.58 4.31 -8.13
CA LEU A 29 1.61 4.08 -9.12
C LEU A 29 2.06 2.64 -9.00
N TYR A 30 2.23 1.95 -10.12
CA TYR A 30 2.79 0.61 -10.12
C TYR A 30 3.88 0.51 -11.18
N HIS A 31 5.01 -0.06 -10.78
CA HIS A 31 6.13 -0.36 -11.66
C HIS A 31 6.59 -1.79 -11.44
N GLY A 32 6.63 -2.60 -12.49
CA GLY A 32 7.02 -4.00 -12.42
C GLY A 32 7.11 -4.60 -13.82
N ARG A 33 6.46 -5.76 -14.02
CA ARG A 33 6.31 -6.36 -15.37
C ARG A 33 5.58 -5.46 -16.38
N ALA A 34 4.80 -4.51 -15.86
CA ALA A 34 4.18 -3.41 -16.59
C ALA A 34 4.29 -2.14 -15.73
N ALA A 35 3.96 -0.99 -16.29
CA ALA A 35 3.77 0.23 -15.54
C ALA A 35 2.32 0.69 -15.65
N SER A 36 1.72 1.11 -14.54
CA SER A 36 0.38 1.68 -14.54
C SER A 36 0.25 2.81 -13.52
N LYS A 37 -0.68 3.72 -13.82
CA LYS A 37 -1.09 4.78 -12.91
C LYS A 37 -2.61 4.74 -12.81
N LEU A 38 -3.13 4.72 -11.59
CA LEU A 38 -4.53 4.98 -11.34
C LEU A 38 -4.66 6.36 -10.71
N SER A 39 -5.57 7.15 -11.27
CA SER A 39 -5.94 8.44 -10.71
C SER A 39 -6.56 8.29 -9.32
N GLU A 40 -6.71 9.43 -8.67
CA GLU A 40 -7.41 9.59 -7.41
C GLU A 40 -8.75 8.84 -7.38
N GLY A 41 -9.06 8.22 -6.25
CA GLY A 41 -10.36 7.63 -5.96
C GLY A 41 -10.33 6.78 -4.70
N ASP A 42 -11.50 6.39 -4.21
CA ASP A 42 -11.62 5.64 -2.95
C ASP A 42 -11.04 4.23 -3.07
N ARG A 43 -10.15 3.90 -2.14
CA ARG A 43 -9.47 2.61 -2.06
C ARG A 43 -9.50 2.02 -0.66
N LEU A 44 -9.53 0.70 -0.63
CA LEU A 44 -9.25 -0.11 0.55
C LEU A 44 -7.87 -0.72 0.37
N LEU A 45 -6.92 -0.34 1.22
CA LEU A 45 -5.60 -0.94 1.32
C LEU A 45 -5.57 -1.92 2.50
N VAL A 46 -5.09 -3.14 2.26
CA VAL A 46 -4.83 -4.15 3.27
C VAL A 46 -3.35 -4.56 3.22
N ILE A 47 -2.68 -4.48 4.37
CA ILE A 47 -1.30 -4.93 4.55
C ILE A 47 -1.26 -5.99 5.63
N LYS A 48 -0.78 -7.17 5.28
CA LYS A 48 -0.62 -8.30 6.21
C LYS A 48 0.82 -8.41 6.69
N HIS A 49 1.01 -9.03 7.85
CA HIS A 49 2.34 -9.24 8.44
C HIS A 49 3.30 -10.00 7.53
N ASP A 50 2.80 -10.90 6.68
CA ASP A 50 3.60 -11.66 5.73
C ASP A 50 4.08 -10.84 4.51
N GLY A 51 3.77 -9.54 4.47
CA GLY A 51 4.11 -8.65 3.36
C GLY A 51 3.08 -8.65 2.22
N THR A 52 1.97 -9.38 2.35
CA THR A 52 0.87 -9.29 1.39
C THR A 52 0.28 -7.88 1.38
N PHE A 53 0.20 -7.27 0.20
CA PHE A 53 -0.27 -5.91 -0.02
C PHE A 53 -1.40 -5.92 -1.04
N LEU A 54 -2.60 -5.51 -0.66
CA LEU A 54 -3.79 -5.59 -1.52
C LEU A 54 -4.49 -4.24 -1.57
N ILE A 55 -4.75 -3.73 -2.77
CA ILE A 55 -5.56 -2.53 -2.97
C ILE A 55 -6.84 -2.90 -3.72
N HIS A 56 -7.99 -2.57 -3.16
CA HIS A 56 -9.30 -2.75 -3.76
C HIS A 56 -9.95 -1.41 -4.13
N GLN A 57 -10.78 -1.44 -5.16
CA GLN A 57 -11.74 -0.37 -5.45
C GLN A 57 -13.07 -0.64 -4.73
N SER A 58 -14.02 0.29 -4.80
CA SER A 58 -15.37 0.14 -4.26
C SER A 58 -16.21 -0.92 -4.98
N THR A 59 -15.75 -1.42 -6.13
CA THR A 59 -16.42 -2.46 -6.91
C THR A 59 -15.42 -3.53 -7.38
N GLY A 60 -15.96 -4.69 -7.75
CA GLY A 60 -15.16 -5.83 -8.19
C GLY A 60 -14.69 -6.72 -7.04
N MET A 61 -14.48 -8.00 -7.35
CA MET A 61 -14.09 -9.01 -6.35
C MET A 61 -12.60 -9.01 -6.03
N LYS A 62 -11.76 -8.67 -7.00
CA LYS A 62 -10.30 -8.80 -6.91
C LYS A 62 -9.65 -7.49 -6.53
N ALA A 63 -8.50 -7.58 -5.85
CA ALA A 63 -7.60 -6.44 -5.69
C ALA A 63 -7.14 -5.98 -7.08
N ILE A 64 -7.12 -4.67 -7.31
CA ILE A 64 -6.69 -4.05 -8.57
C ILE A 64 -5.16 -3.98 -8.68
N ASN A 65 -4.48 -3.77 -7.55
CA ASN A 65 -3.03 -3.87 -7.42
C ASN A 65 -2.75 -4.74 -6.21
N TYR A 66 -1.83 -5.68 -6.38
CA TYR A 66 -1.49 -6.62 -5.32
C TYR A 66 -0.04 -7.09 -5.40
N GLN A 67 0.54 -7.35 -4.24
CA GLN A 67 1.76 -8.10 -4.07
C GLN A 67 1.53 -9.22 -3.05
N GLY A 68 2.02 -10.41 -3.37
CA GLY A 68 1.96 -11.55 -2.47
C GLY A 68 2.97 -11.45 -1.31
N PRO A 69 3.05 -12.50 -0.48
CA PRO A 69 3.95 -12.56 0.66
C PRO A 69 5.42 -12.29 0.28
N GLY A 70 6.19 -11.79 1.25
CA GLY A 70 7.62 -11.51 1.13
C GLY A 70 7.97 -10.12 0.58
N SER A 71 6.97 -9.26 0.40
CA SER A 71 7.19 -7.85 0.05
C SER A 71 7.47 -7.02 1.30
N SER A 72 8.25 -5.96 1.15
CA SER A 72 8.53 -5.00 2.24
C SER A 72 7.65 -3.77 2.08
N THR A 73 7.09 -3.27 3.19
CA THR A 73 6.26 -2.06 3.18
C THR A 73 6.96 -0.93 3.94
N SER A 74 6.96 0.26 3.35
CA SER A 74 7.38 1.49 4.00
C SER A 74 6.28 2.55 3.94
N VAL A 75 6.27 3.44 4.93
CA VAL A 75 5.32 4.54 5.02
C VAL A 75 6.08 5.82 5.29
N VAL A 76 5.85 6.82 4.44
CA VAL A 76 6.43 8.16 4.58
C VAL A 76 5.33 9.19 4.51
N GLU A 77 5.59 10.32 5.15
CA GLU A 77 4.79 11.52 5.03
C GLU A 77 5.75 12.57 4.47
N GLU A 78 5.38 13.16 3.35
CA GLU A 78 6.19 14.13 2.63
C GLU A 78 5.25 15.06 1.86
N ASN A 79 5.53 16.37 1.87
CA ASN A 79 4.75 17.39 1.16
C ASN A 79 3.24 17.38 1.50
N GLY A 80 2.87 16.99 2.73
CA GLY A 80 1.47 16.91 3.13
C GLY A 80 0.72 15.73 2.52
N GLU A 81 1.42 14.70 2.04
CA GLU A 81 0.86 13.45 1.54
C GLU A 81 1.38 12.25 2.35
N LEU A 82 0.53 11.25 2.57
CA LEU A 82 0.93 9.96 3.12
C LEU A 82 1.18 8.97 2.00
N MET A 83 2.44 8.57 1.82
CA MET A 83 2.81 7.56 0.83
C MET A 83 3.04 6.22 1.52
N VAL A 84 2.33 5.21 1.06
CA VAL A 84 2.47 3.81 1.49
C VAL A 84 2.99 3.01 0.31
N LYS A 85 4.22 2.51 0.44
CA LYS A 85 4.93 1.82 -0.64
C LYS A 85 5.10 0.35 -0.30
N SER A 86 4.85 -0.53 -1.26
CA SER A 86 5.23 -1.94 -1.19
C SER A 86 6.28 -2.26 -2.25
N GLN A 87 7.34 -2.96 -1.86
CA GLN A 87 8.44 -3.33 -2.74
C GLN A 87 8.75 -4.82 -2.62
N ARG A 88 8.77 -5.48 -3.78
CA ARG A 88 9.16 -6.88 -3.95
C ARG A 88 10.36 -6.96 -4.89
N THR A 89 11.41 -7.67 -4.50
CA THR A 89 12.68 -7.71 -5.27
C THR A 89 12.87 -8.97 -6.12
N LYS A 90 12.07 -10.02 -5.89
CA LYS A 90 12.13 -11.29 -6.63
C LYS A 90 10.73 -11.76 -7.04
N PRO A 91 10.56 -12.36 -8.24
CA PRO A 91 11.58 -12.61 -9.27
C PRO A 91 11.96 -11.36 -10.07
N LEU A 92 11.12 -10.33 -10.09
CA LEU A 92 11.43 -9.00 -10.62
C LEU A 92 11.24 -7.95 -9.51
N ASN A 93 11.89 -6.80 -9.69
CA ASN A 93 11.61 -5.62 -8.87
C ASN A 93 10.24 -5.06 -9.24
N GLU A 94 9.30 -5.16 -8.31
CA GLU A 94 7.94 -4.63 -8.43
C GLU A 94 7.71 -3.64 -7.27
N ILE A 95 7.17 -2.47 -7.58
CA ILE A 95 6.82 -1.42 -6.62
C ILE A 95 5.36 -1.03 -6.86
N ILE A 96 4.59 -1.01 -5.77
CA ILE A 96 3.27 -0.37 -5.69
C ILE A 96 3.42 0.81 -4.72
#